data_AF-A0A7M2QZ11-F1
#
_entry.id   AF-A0A7M2QZ11-F1
#
_cell.length_a   1.000
_cell.length_b   1.000
_cell.length_c   1.000
_cell.angle_alpha   90.00
_cell.angle_beta   90.00
_cell.angle_gamma   90.00
#
_symmetry.space_group_name_H-M   'P 1'
#
loop_
_entity.id
_entity.type
_entity.pdbx_description
1 polymer ?
#
loop_
_entity_poly.entity_id
_entity_poly.type
_entity_poly.pdbx_seq_one_letter_code
_entity_poly.pdbx_strand_id
1 'polypeptide(L)'
;MAKKKILVPDAREELDNLKSRVMIDMGYVVDSNNPNNVKYEIADELNIPLNKGYNGKLTSEEAGKIGGPIGGNMVKELVRLAQEQLQKK
;
A
#
# COMPACT_ATOMS: atom_id res chain seq x y z
N MET A 1 15.33 3.12 7.44
CA MET A 1 14.24 4.00 6.97
C MET A 1 13.34 4.32 8.16
N ALA A 2 12.98 5.59 8.39
CA ALA A 2 12.06 5.95 9.46
C ALA A 2 10.68 5.31 9.22
N LYS A 3 10.04 4.78 10.27
CA LYS A 3 8.69 4.21 10.18
C LYS A 3 7.70 5.31 9.79
N LYS A 4 6.89 5.10 8.74
CA LYS A 4 5.88 6.07 8.27
C LYS A 4 4.92 6.43 9.41
N LYS A 5 4.82 7.70 9.80
CA LYS A 5 3.91 8.12 10.88
C LYS A 5 2.45 7.99 10.39
N ILE A 6 1.67 7.12 11.04
CA ILE A 6 0.23 6.94 10.79
C ILE A 6 -0.56 7.74 11.84
N LEU A 7 -1.81 8.06 11.52
CA LEU A 7 -2.68 8.87 12.38
C LEU A 7 -2.92 8.19 13.74
N VAL A 8 -3.15 6.88 13.73
CA VAL A 8 -3.35 6.05 14.93
C VAL A 8 -2.21 5.04 15.02
N PRO A 9 -1.19 5.25 15.89
CA PRO A 9 0.00 4.39 15.95
C PRO A 9 -0.28 2.91 16.18
N ASP A 10 -1.25 2.60 17.04
CA ASP A 10 -1.60 1.23 17.45
C ASP A 10 -2.29 0.45 16.31
N ALA A 11 -2.83 1.14 15.31
CA ALA A 11 -3.48 0.51 14.16
C ALA A 11 -2.48 -0.05 13.11
N ARG A 12 -1.17 -0.04 13.40
CA ARG A 12 -0.14 -0.42 12.41
C ARG A 12 -0.37 -1.81 11.86
N GLU A 13 -0.51 -2.79 12.75
CA GLU A 13 -0.63 -4.20 12.39
C GLU A 13 -1.88 -4.43 11.53
N GLU A 14 -3.01 -3.87 11.95
CA GLU A 14 -4.26 -3.94 11.20
C GLU A 14 -4.18 -3.25 9.83
N LEU A 15 -3.45 -2.14 9.72
CA LEU A 15 -3.22 -1.49 8.43
C LEU A 15 -2.32 -2.32 7.51
N ASP A 16 -1.37 -3.07 8.05
CA ASP A 16 -0.54 -3.98 7.26
C ASP A 16 -1.32 -5.23 6.81
N ASN A 17 -2.22 -5.74 7.66
CA ASN A 17 -3.18 -6.79 7.30
C ASN A 17 -4.16 -6.33 6.22
N LEU A 18 -4.71 -5.12 6.38
CA LEU A 18 -5.58 -4.49 5.40
C LEU A 18 -4.87 -4.31 4.06
N LYS A 19 -3.60 -3.86 4.07
CA LYS A 19 -2.79 -3.74 2.85
C LYS A 19 -2.64 -5.07 2.15
N SER A 20 -2.34 -6.12 2.89
CA SER A 20 -2.19 -7.46 2.31
C SER A 20 -3.48 -7.91 1.64
N ARG A 21 -4.62 -7.80 2.34
CA ARG A 21 -5.93 -8.16 1.80
C ARG A 21 -6.27 -7.36 0.54
N VAL A 22 -6.21 -6.03 0.60
CA VAL A 22 -6.58 -5.16 -0.52
C VAL A 22 -5.71 -5.45 -1.75
N MET A 23 -4.41 -5.69 -1.56
CA MET A 23 -3.51 -6.01 -2.68
C MET A 23 -3.75 -7.42 -3.25
N ILE A 24 -4.05 -8.41 -2.40
CA ILE A 24 -4.46 -9.75 -2.84
C ILE A 24 -5.77 -9.68 -3.64
N ASP A 25 -6.75 -8.92 -3.16
CA ASP A 25 -8.04 -8.73 -3.86
C ASP A 25 -7.86 -8.04 -5.22
N MET A 26 -6.80 -7.23 -5.37
CA MET A 26 -6.39 -6.64 -6.65
C MET A 26 -5.61 -7.59 -7.56
N GLY A 27 -5.25 -8.78 -7.09
CA GLY A 27 -4.53 -9.81 -7.85
C GLY A 27 -3.02 -9.83 -7.67
N TYR A 28 -2.46 -9.06 -6.72
CA TYR A 28 -1.02 -9.04 -6.45
C TYR A 28 -0.58 -10.12 -5.47
N VAL A 29 0.68 -10.56 -5.62
CA VAL A 29 1.32 -11.52 -4.72
C VAL A 29 1.96 -10.80 -3.54
N VAL A 30 1.32 -10.89 -2.38
CA VAL A 30 1.81 -10.24 -1.15
C VAL A 30 2.52 -11.22 -0.22
N ASP A 31 3.75 -10.90 0.16
CA ASP A 31 4.42 -11.53 1.31
C ASP A 31 3.79 -11.02 2.62
N SER A 32 3.13 -11.92 3.36
CA SER A 32 2.49 -11.61 4.65
C SER A 32 3.46 -11.05 5.69
N ASN A 33 4.74 -11.42 5.64
CA ASN A 33 5.75 -10.90 6.58
C ASN A 33 6.20 -9.49 6.20
N ASN A 34 6.10 -9.12 4.92
CA ASN A 34 6.53 -7.83 4.40
C ASN A 34 5.55 -7.26 3.37
N PRO A 35 4.34 -6.82 3.78
CA PRO A 35 3.32 -6.32 2.85
C PRO A 35 3.76 -5.10 2.03
N ASN A 36 4.79 -4.38 2.49
CA ASN A 36 5.38 -3.25 1.77
C ASN A 36 6.17 -3.66 0.51
N ASN A 37 6.46 -4.94 0.31
CA ASN A 37 7.22 -5.43 -0.84
C ASN A 37 6.38 -5.50 -2.12
N VAL A 38 5.05 -5.47 -2.03
CA VAL A 38 4.15 -5.43 -3.20
C VAL A 38 4.48 -4.31 -4.19
N LYS A 39 5.07 -3.20 -3.71
CA LYS A 39 5.54 -2.09 -4.56
C LYS A 39 6.55 -2.52 -5.63
N TYR A 40 7.31 -3.60 -5.41
CA TYR A 40 8.28 -4.10 -6.37
C TYR A 40 7.59 -4.87 -7.50
N GLU A 41 6.54 -5.62 -7.20
CA GLU A 41 5.72 -6.31 -8.18
C GLU A 41 4.97 -5.32 -9.07
N ILE A 42 4.35 -4.29 -8.46
CA ILE A 42 3.68 -3.21 -9.22
C ILE A 42 4.69 -2.46 -10.11
N ALA A 43 5.90 -2.23 -9.61
CA ALA A 43 6.94 -1.57 -10.40
C ALA A 43 7.38 -2.42 -11.60
N ASP A 44 7.50 -3.75 -11.42
CA ASP A 44 7.83 -4.69 -12.48
C ASP A 44 6.76 -4.70 -13.58
N GLU A 45 5.47 -4.80 -13.19
CA GLU A 45 4.34 -4.74 -14.13
C GLU A 45 4.34 -3.43 -14.96
N LEU A 46 4.64 -2.31 -14.31
CA LEU A 46 4.68 -1.00 -14.95
C LEU A 46 6.00 -0.70 -15.68
N ASN A 47 6.96 -1.63 -15.68
CA ASN A 47 8.31 -1.45 -16.24
C ASN A 47 9.05 -0.22 -15.65
N ILE A 48 8.85 0.04 -14.36
CA ILE A 48 9.47 1.14 -13.63
C ILE A 48 10.67 0.60 -12.84
N PRO A 49 11.88 1.18 -12.95
CA PRO A 49 13.11 0.63 -12.36
C PRO A 49 13.23 0.91 -10.84
N LEU A 50 12.32 0.34 -10.06
CA LEU A 50 12.33 0.40 -8.60
C LEU A 50 13.20 -0.72 -8.02
N ASN A 51 14.24 -0.35 -7.27
CA ASN A 51 15.16 -1.29 -6.63
C ASN A 51 15.17 -1.16 -5.10
N LYS A 52 15.83 -2.10 -4.40
CA LYS A 52 15.97 -2.08 -2.92
C LYS A 52 17.00 -1.05 -2.43
N GLY A 53 17.87 -0.57 -3.31
CA GLY A 53 18.92 0.40 -3.03
C GLY A 53 18.47 1.84 -3.35
N TYR A 54 19.30 2.53 -4.12
CA TYR A 54 19.07 3.92 -4.47
C TYR A 54 18.09 4.08 -5.63
N ASN A 55 17.02 4.84 -5.40
CA ASN A 55 16.00 5.15 -6.40
C ASN A 55 15.94 6.66 -6.70
N GLY A 56 16.99 7.43 -6.45
CA GLY A 56 16.93 8.89 -6.62
C GLY A 56 16.85 9.38 -8.08
N LYS A 57 16.93 8.47 -9.06
CA LYS A 57 16.60 8.76 -10.47
C LYS A 57 15.12 8.55 -10.80
N LEU A 58 14.36 7.93 -9.90
CA LEU A 58 12.93 7.70 -10.07
C LEU A 58 12.21 9.04 -10.01
N THR A 59 11.42 9.35 -11.02
CA THR A 59 10.60 10.55 -11.04
C THR A 59 9.47 10.45 -10.02
N SER A 60 8.99 11.60 -9.54
CA SER A 60 7.82 11.66 -8.65
C SER A 60 6.59 11.02 -9.29
N GLU A 61 6.44 11.12 -10.61
CA GLU A 61 5.35 10.50 -11.37
C GLU A 61 5.45 8.97 -11.30
N GLU A 62 6.62 8.38 -11.57
CA GLU A 62 6.83 6.94 -11.49
C GLU A 62 6.62 6.41 -10.07
N ALA A 63 7.13 7.12 -9.06
CA ALA A 63 6.87 6.79 -7.66
C ALA A 63 5.36 6.84 -7.34
N GLY A 64 4.65 7.82 -7.91
CA GLY A 64 3.20 7.95 -7.82
C GLY A 64 2.45 6.81 -8.51
N LYS A 65 2.88 6.38 -9.70
CA LYS A 65 2.29 5.24 -10.42
C LYS A 65 2.40 3.94 -9.63
N ILE A 66 3.50 3.74 -8.89
CA ILE A 66 3.67 2.58 -8.01
C ILE A 66 2.86 2.71 -6.72
N GLY A 67 3.00 3.84 -6.02
CA GLY A 67 2.41 4.03 -4.70
C GLY A 67 0.91 4.34 -4.71
N GLY A 68 0.41 4.92 -5.80
CA GLY A 68 -0.96 5.37 -5.99
C GLY A 68 -1.98 4.24 -5.88
N PRO A 69 -1.84 3.14 -6.63
CA PRO A 69 -2.72 1.97 -6.51
C PRO A 69 -2.73 1.39 -5.09
N ILE A 70 -1.58 1.32 -4.42
CA ILE A 70 -1.49 0.82 -3.04
C ILE A 70 -2.24 1.76 -2.09
N GLY A 71 -1.85 3.03 -2.03
CA GLY A 71 -2.40 3.99 -1.08
C GLY A 71 -3.85 4.36 -1.35
N GLY A 72 -4.22 4.53 -2.62
CA GLY A 72 -5.56 4.91 -3.05
C GLY A 72 -6.59 3.83 -2.70
N ASN A 73 -6.31 2.56 -3.01
CA ASN A 73 -7.22 1.47 -2.67
C ASN A 73 -7.30 1.23 -1.16
N MET A 74 -6.18 1.39 -0.44
CA MET A 74 -6.18 1.38 1.03
C MET A 74 -7.11 2.42 1.63
N VAL A 75 -7.03 3.68 1.18
CA VAL A 75 -7.89 4.76 1.68
C VAL A 75 -9.34 4.51 1.30
N LYS A 76 -9.61 4.08 0.06
CA LYS A 76 -10.95 3.74 -0.42
C LYS A 76 -11.60 2.69 0.48
N GLU A 77 -10.85 1.64 0.83
CA GLU A 77 -11.33 0.56 1.67
C GLU A 77 -11.54 0.99 3.13
N LEU A 78 -10.63 1.80 3.70
CA LEU A 78 -10.82 2.39 5.03
C LEU A 78 -12.10 3.22 5.13
N VAL A 79 -12.36 4.05 4.11
CA VAL A 79 -13.58 4.87 4.05
C VAL A 79 -14.82 4.00 3.96
N ARG A 80 -14.80 2.95 3.13
CA ARG A 80 -15.91 1.98 3.02
C ARG A 80 -16.22 1.34 4.38
N LEU A 81 -15.20 0.81 5.06
CA LEU A 81 -15.36 0.19 6.39
C LEU A 81 -15.91 1.17 7.42
N ALA A 82 -15.46 2.42 7.40
CA ALA A 82 -15.97 3.45 8.30
C ALA A 82 -17.44 3.78 8.02
N GLN A 83 -17.83 3.92 6.76
CA GLN A 83 -19.23 4.15 6.36
C GLN A 83 -20.14 3.01 6.80
N GLU A 84 -19.72 1.75 6.64
CA GLU A 84 -20.47 0.58 7.09
C GLU A 84 -20.64 0.53 8.60
N GLN A 85 -19.62 0.90 9.36
CA GLN A 85 -19.71 0.97 10.83
C GLN A 85 -20.65 2.08 11.29
N LEU A 86 -20.68 3.22 10.59
CA LEU A 86 -21.60 4.31 10.91
C LEU A 86 -23.06 3.96 10.62
N GLN A 87 -23.34 3.15 9.59
CA GLN A 87 -24.70 2.70 9.25
C GLN A 87 -25.24 1.62 10.18
N LYS A 88 -24.36 0.88 10.88
CA LYS A 88 -24.73 -0.16 11.85
C LYS A 88 -25.05 0.39 13.24
N LYS A 89 -24.93 1.71 13.44
CA LYS A 89 -25.36 2.42 14.64
C LYS A 89 -26.78 2.93 14.46
#